data_AF-A0A842N3J5-F1
#
_entry.id   AF-A0A842N3J5-F1
#
_cell.length_a   1.000
_cell.length_b   1.000
_cell.length_c   1.000
_cell.angle_alpha   90.00
_cell.angle_beta   90.00
_cell.angle_gamma   90.00
#
_symmetry.space_group_name_H-M   'P 1'
#
loop_
_entity.id
_entity.type
_entity.pdbx_description
1 polymer ?
#
loop_
_entity_poly.entity_id
_entity_poly.type
_entity_poly.pdbx_seq_one_letter_code
_entity_poly.pdbx_strand_id
1 'polypeptide(L)'
;MKGQMSSFDVARIVAELRPYIGSHARKSYHPHWEQVVLRLNPKEEPQVDLVIVRGKRVYLSRRDRPMPPNPSAFSMLLRKHLLNGRFVDVRQHGFDRILTLDFDTRDGMRSLVIEMFRDGNVLLLDAEGVIIQPLTNVKYAKRILKRGEIYEFPPAQIDPRTLKIDELKPLLTESDADVVRTLASRANLAGAYAEAVCEIADISTERMAADLDDEEIAAIISGLHSLTEKLDRGTGGLVILAPAAKAPLREAGDNPLALDAVFEEHAREVLPFALPA
;
A
#
# COMPACT_ATOMS: atom_id res chain seq x y z
N MET A 1 -8.40 -4.97 11.69
CA MET A 1 -7.40 -4.26 10.83
C MET A 1 -7.45 -4.82 9.41
N LYS A 2 -7.34 -3.97 8.36
CA LYS A 2 -7.46 -4.39 6.94
C LYS A 2 -6.43 -5.47 6.58
N GLY A 3 -6.89 -6.56 5.97
CA GLY A 3 -6.07 -7.75 5.67
C GLY A 3 -5.06 -7.54 4.53
N GLN A 4 -5.43 -6.78 3.50
CA GLN A 4 -4.56 -6.39 2.38
C GLN A 4 -4.82 -4.94 1.99
N MET A 5 -3.75 -4.20 1.69
CA MET A 5 -3.83 -2.86 1.14
C MET A 5 -4.13 -2.88 -0.36
N SER A 6 -4.97 -1.96 -0.80
CA SER A 6 -5.19 -1.58 -2.20
C SER A 6 -4.15 -0.54 -2.64
N SER A 7 -4.06 -0.30 -3.94
CA SER A 7 -3.17 0.73 -4.52
C SER A 7 -3.47 2.14 -3.99
N PHE A 8 -4.74 2.43 -3.71
CA PHE A 8 -5.18 3.68 -3.05
C PHE A 8 -4.69 3.79 -1.61
N ASP A 9 -4.69 2.68 -0.86
CA ASP A 9 -4.13 2.67 0.50
C ASP A 9 -2.62 2.93 0.46
N VAL A 10 -1.90 2.36 -0.52
CA VAL A 10 -0.46 2.57 -0.68
C VAL A 10 -0.16 4.03 -1.02
N ALA A 11 -0.92 4.64 -1.93
CA ALA A 11 -0.81 6.06 -2.23
C ALA A 11 -1.02 6.93 -0.98
N ARG A 12 -2.00 6.58 -0.13
CA ARG A 12 -2.21 7.26 1.15
C ARG A 12 -1.02 7.08 2.09
N ILE A 13 -0.46 5.88 2.19
CA ILE A 13 0.74 5.60 2.99
C ILE A 13 1.95 6.42 2.50
N VAL A 14 2.12 6.60 1.18
CA VAL A 14 3.16 7.50 0.64
C VAL A 14 2.98 8.91 1.18
N ALA A 15 1.74 9.46 1.13
CA ALA A 15 1.45 10.78 1.65
C ALA A 15 1.73 10.89 3.18
N GLU A 16 1.39 9.85 3.95
CA GLU A 16 1.66 9.79 5.39
C GLU A 16 3.15 9.64 5.74
N LEU A 17 3.95 9.06 4.86
CA LEU A 17 5.39 8.89 5.06
C LEU A 17 6.22 10.11 4.63
N ARG A 18 5.72 10.94 3.72
CA ARG A 18 6.42 12.16 3.26
C ARG A 18 6.88 13.09 4.40
N PRO A 19 6.09 13.36 5.45
CA PRO A 19 6.54 14.15 6.59
C PRO A 19 7.76 13.58 7.34
N TYR A 20 8.06 12.29 7.17
CA TYR A 20 9.21 11.65 7.79
C TYR A 20 10.48 11.72 6.93
N ILE A 21 10.42 12.24 5.69
CA ILE A 21 11.62 12.49 4.88
C ILE A 21 12.59 13.40 5.66
N GLY A 22 13.86 13.04 5.69
CA GLY A 22 14.90 13.65 6.50
C GLY A 22 15.11 12.98 7.86
N SER A 23 14.21 12.09 8.29
CA SER A 23 14.43 11.24 9.47
C SER A 23 15.55 10.22 9.22
N HIS A 24 16.12 9.69 10.30
CA HIS A 24 17.16 8.67 10.21
C HIS A 24 16.61 7.30 10.61
N ALA A 25 16.97 6.26 9.85
CA ALA A 25 16.73 4.89 10.24
C ALA A 25 17.66 4.51 11.41
N ARG A 26 17.10 4.08 12.55
CA ARG A 26 17.88 3.79 13.78
C ARG A 26 17.96 2.34 14.14
N LYS A 27 16.84 1.63 14.03
CA LYS A 27 16.76 0.21 14.41
C LYS A 27 15.94 -0.53 13.38
N SER A 28 16.32 -1.77 13.15
CA SER A 28 15.47 -2.72 12.42
C SER A 28 15.20 -3.91 13.33
N TYR A 29 14.01 -4.46 13.24
CA TYR A 29 13.57 -5.68 13.91
C TYR A 29 12.85 -6.59 12.92
N HIS A 30 12.78 -7.88 13.26
CA HIS A 30 12.03 -8.88 12.50
C HIS A 30 11.30 -9.79 13.50
N PRO A 31 10.26 -9.28 14.19
CA PRO A 31 9.58 -9.97 15.28
C PRO A 31 8.84 -11.24 14.85
N HIS A 32 8.45 -11.31 13.58
CA HIS A 32 7.74 -12.45 13.01
C HIS A 32 8.26 -12.68 11.60
N TRP A 33 8.12 -13.91 11.07
CA TRP A 33 8.66 -14.29 9.76
C TRP A 33 8.10 -13.47 8.58
N GLU A 34 6.93 -12.83 8.76
CA GLU A 34 6.33 -11.90 7.79
C GLU A 34 6.50 -10.42 8.13
N GLN A 35 7.04 -10.09 9.31
CA GLN A 35 7.01 -8.72 9.82
C GLN A 35 8.40 -8.13 9.97
N VAL A 36 8.68 -7.09 9.20
CA VAL A 36 9.87 -6.25 9.35
C VAL A 36 9.45 -4.94 10.00
N VAL A 37 10.21 -4.49 10.99
CA VAL A 37 10.01 -3.18 11.60
C VAL A 37 11.25 -2.33 11.36
N LEU A 38 11.06 -1.13 10.83
CA LEU A 38 12.10 -0.12 10.68
C LEU A 38 11.75 1.09 11.54
N ARG A 39 12.59 1.39 12.53
CA ARG A 39 12.41 2.55 13.41
C ARG A 39 13.01 3.79 12.77
N LEU A 40 12.16 4.78 12.52
CA LEU A 40 12.54 6.11 12.04
C LEU A 40 12.63 7.07 13.22
N ASN A 41 13.62 7.96 13.18
CA ASN A 41 13.85 8.97 14.20
C ASN A 41 13.78 10.36 13.55
N PRO A 42 12.57 10.93 13.40
CA PRO A 42 12.38 12.31 12.97
C PRO A 42 13.01 13.29 13.99
N LYS A 43 13.26 14.53 13.56
CA LYS A 43 13.95 15.54 14.37
C LYS A 43 13.04 16.19 15.42
N GLU A 44 11.79 16.44 15.04
CA GLU A 44 10.82 17.24 15.83
C GLU A 44 9.71 16.37 16.45
N GLU A 45 9.73 15.06 16.17
CA GLU A 45 8.69 14.11 16.57
C GLU A 45 9.33 12.93 17.31
N PRO A 46 8.59 12.23 18.19
CA PRO A 46 9.05 10.98 18.77
C PRO A 46 9.37 9.92 17.71
N GLN A 47 10.19 8.96 18.09
CA GLN A 47 10.47 7.78 17.25
C GLN A 47 9.18 7.10 16.82
N VAL A 48 9.15 6.66 15.58
CA VAL A 48 8.03 5.91 15.01
C VAL A 48 8.54 4.62 14.39
N ASP A 49 7.78 3.55 14.57
CA ASP A 49 8.04 2.26 13.94
C ASP A 49 7.24 2.16 12.64
N LEU A 50 7.96 2.02 11.53
CA LEU A 50 7.39 1.59 10.26
C LEU A 50 7.26 0.07 10.30
N VAL A 51 6.03 -0.43 10.42
CA VAL A 51 5.73 -1.86 10.46
C VAL A 51 5.35 -2.32 9.06
N ILE A 52 6.13 -3.27 8.53
CA ILE A 52 5.97 -3.85 7.21
C ILE A 52 5.51 -5.29 7.42
N VAL A 53 4.31 -5.61 6.93
CA VAL A 53 3.79 -6.98 6.87
C VAL A 53 3.87 -7.44 5.42
N ARG A 54 4.81 -8.34 5.15
CA ARG A 54 5.14 -8.85 3.82
C ARG A 54 3.88 -9.27 3.07
N GLY A 55 3.73 -8.78 1.83
CA GLY A 55 2.62 -9.14 0.93
C GLY A 55 1.24 -8.64 1.36
N LYS A 56 1.14 -7.83 2.43
CA LYS A 56 -0.15 -7.44 3.02
C LYS A 56 -0.28 -5.92 3.17
N ARG A 57 0.60 -5.28 3.95
CA ARG A 57 0.41 -3.89 4.39
C ARG A 57 1.64 -3.26 5.01
N VAL A 58 1.64 -1.93 5.07
CA VAL A 58 2.63 -1.10 5.76
C VAL A 58 1.90 -0.06 6.61
N TYR A 59 2.37 0.24 7.81
CA TYR A 59 1.78 1.30 8.65
C TYR A 59 2.78 1.84 9.67
N LEU A 60 2.53 3.06 10.14
CA LEU A 60 3.29 3.69 11.22
C LEU A 60 2.68 3.31 12.57
N SER A 61 3.53 3.09 13.58
CA SER A 61 3.10 2.75 14.92
C SER A 61 4.03 3.38 15.96
N ARG A 62 3.44 3.90 17.04
CA ARG A 62 4.15 4.34 18.25
C ARG A 62 3.89 3.44 19.44
N ARG A 63 3.19 2.33 19.22
CA ARG A 63 2.88 1.37 20.28
C ARG A 63 4.15 0.62 20.65
N ASP A 64 4.36 0.44 21.95
CA ASP A 64 5.43 -0.43 22.41
C ASP A 64 5.12 -1.88 22.00
N ARG A 65 6.17 -2.60 21.60
CA ARG A 65 6.07 -3.98 21.13
C ARG A 65 7.23 -4.77 21.72
N PRO A 66 6.98 -5.98 22.24
CA PRO A 66 8.07 -6.86 22.64
C PRO A 66 8.87 -7.24 21.39
N MET A 67 10.06 -6.64 21.25
CA MET A 67 10.97 -6.96 20.15
C MET A 67 11.81 -8.19 20.54
N PRO A 68 12.07 -9.11 19.60
CA PRO A 68 12.89 -10.28 19.89
C PRO A 68 14.29 -9.83 20.34
N PRO A 69 14.86 -10.47 21.38
CA PRO A 69 16.17 -10.10 21.90
C PRO A 69 17.29 -10.37 20.88
N ASN A 70 17.14 -11.43 20.08
CA ASN A 70 18.08 -11.81 19.03
C ASN A 70 17.59 -11.31 17.65
N PRO A 71 18.37 -10.47 16.95
CA PRO A 71 17.99 -9.99 15.62
C PRO A 71 18.10 -11.13 14.59
N SER A 72 17.15 -11.19 13.65
CA SER A 72 17.25 -12.09 12.51
C SER A 72 18.39 -11.68 11.56
N ALA A 73 18.82 -12.60 10.68
CA ALA A 73 19.81 -12.30 9.66
C ALA A 73 19.39 -11.12 8.76
N PHE A 74 18.11 -11.06 8.36
CA PHE A 74 17.58 -9.95 7.57
C PHE A 74 17.57 -8.63 8.35
N SER A 75 17.20 -8.66 9.63
CA SER A 75 17.26 -7.49 10.51
C SER A 75 18.68 -6.96 10.68
N MET A 76 19.66 -7.85 10.86
CA MET A 76 21.08 -7.49 10.91
C MET A 76 21.57 -6.89 9.59
N LEU A 77 21.11 -7.41 8.46
CA LEU A 77 21.43 -6.88 7.14
C LEU A 77 20.88 -5.47 6.96
N LEU A 78 19.61 -5.23 7.30
CA LEU A 78 19.04 -3.89 7.28
C LEU A 78 19.80 -2.94 8.21
N ARG A 79 20.21 -3.39 9.40
CA ARG A 79 21.07 -2.57 10.29
C ARG A 79 22.42 -2.26 9.65
N LYS A 80 23.07 -3.23 9.00
CA LYS A 80 24.37 -3.01 8.34
C LYS A 80 24.30 -1.91 7.27
N HIS A 81 23.20 -1.85 6.51
CA HIS A 81 23.08 -0.98 5.34
C HIS A 81 22.29 0.31 5.60
N LEU A 82 21.30 0.30 6.50
CA LEU A 82 20.40 1.44 6.71
C LEU A 82 20.64 2.16 8.05
N LEU A 83 21.47 1.64 8.95
CA LEU A 83 21.71 2.31 10.24
C LEU A 83 22.28 3.71 10.03
N ASN A 84 21.58 4.70 10.59
CA ASN A 84 21.84 6.13 10.41
C ASN A 84 21.73 6.62 8.97
N GLY A 85 21.14 5.82 8.07
CA GLY A 85 20.74 6.28 6.74
C GLY A 85 19.63 7.33 6.87
N ARG A 86 19.78 8.44 6.15
CA ARG A 86 18.76 9.49 6.05
C ARG A 86 17.70 9.02 5.07
N PHE A 87 16.45 8.95 5.50
CA PHE A 87 15.31 8.70 4.62
C PHE A 87 15.14 9.90 3.69
N VAL A 88 15.24 9.73 2.38
CA VAL A 88 15.27 10.84 1.42
C VAL A 88 14.09 10.86 0.46
N ASP A 89 13.49 9.70 0.16
CA ASP A 89 12.34 9.65 -0.73
C ASP A 89 11.42 8.46 -0.43
N VAL A 90 10.14 8.63 -0.75
CA VAL A 90 9.13 7.56 -0.75
C VAL A 90 8.24 7.69 -1.96
N ARG A 91 8.10 6.58 -2.68
CA ARG A 91 7.28 6.52 -3.89
C ARG A 91 6.53 5.21 -4.00
N GLN A 92 5.34 5.31 -4.56
CA GLN A 92 4.61 4.18 -5.11
C GLN A 92 5.10 3.93 -6.54
N HIS A 93 5.29 2.66 -6.92
CA HIS A 93 5.60 2.33 -8.30
C HIS A 93 4.32 2.30 -9.15
N GLY A 94 4.22 3.22 -10.12
CA GLY A 94 2.99 3.44 -10.89
C GLY A 94 1.82 3.69 -9.95
N PHE A 95 0.81 2.86 -10.04
CA PHE A 95 -0.29 2.77 -9.06
C PHE A 95 -0.51 1.32 -8.65
N ASP A 96 0.58 0.59 -8.42
CA ASP A 96 0.56 -0.78 -7.90
C ASP A 96 0.80 -0.77 -6.39
N ARG A 97 0.64 -1.93 -5.76
CA ARG A 97 0.85 -2.17 -4.33
C ARG A 97 2.34 -2.37 -4.02
N ILE A 98 3.19 -1.49 -4.53
CA ILE A 98 4.65 -1.53 -4.37
C ILE A 98 5.13 -0.19 -3.86
N LEU A 99 5.75 -0.20 -2.69
CA LEU A 99 6.31 0.98 -2.02
C LEU A 99 7.83 0.91 -2.06
N THR A 100 8.49 2.00 -2.47
CA THR A 100 9.95 2.13 -2.41
C THR A 100 10.32 3.24 -1.45
N LEU A 101 11.23 2.95 -0.53
CA LEU A 101 11.79 3.89 0.43
C LEU A 101 13.29 4.04 0.16
N ASP A 102 13.74 5.25 -0.11
CA ASP A 102 15.15 5.51 -0.38
C ASP A 102 15.86 6.12 0.81
N PHE A 103 17.07 5.64 1.05
CA PHE A 103 17.93 6.09 2.12
C PHE A 103 19.29 6.51 1.56
N ASP A 104 19.72 7.71 1.92
CA ASP A 104 21.09 8.16 1.75
C ASP A 104 21.92 7.65 2.93
N THR A 105 22.92 6.82 2.63
CA THR A 105 23.73 6.12 3.63
C THR A 105 25.20 6.38 3.38
N ARG A 106 26.05 6.14 4.38
CA ARG A 106 27.50 6.29 4.23
C ARG A 106 28.10 5.44 3.09
N ASP A 107 27.44 4.35 2.75
CA ASP A 107 27.88 3.37 1.76
C ASP A 107 27.14 3.59 0.41
N GLY A 108 26.56 4.78 0.20
CA GLY A 108 25.78 5.15 -0.98
C GLY A 108 24.26 4.98 -0.80
N MET A 109 23.52 5.25 -1.88
CA MET A 109 22.06 5.13 -1.90
C MET A 109 21.62 3.68 -1.68
N ARG A 110 20.57 3.48 -0.88
CA ARG A 110 19.92 2.20 -0.64
C ARG A 110 18.41 2.35 -0.79
N SER A 111 17.78 1.40 -1.47
CA SER A 111 16.32 1.37 -1.63
C SER A 111 15.73 0.16 -0.94
N LEU A 112 14.71 0.37 -0.10
CA LEU A 112 13.90 -0.69 0.48
C LEU A 112 12.59 -0.78 -0.31
N VAL A 113 12.46 -1.84 -1.11
CA VAL A 113 11.27 -2.12 -1.91
C VAL A 113 10.36 -3.07 -1.16
N ILE A 114 9.08 -2.75 -1.08
CA ILE A 114 8.05 -3.48 -0.33
C ILE A 114 6.89 -3.78 -1.27
N GLU A 115 6.71 -5.05 -1.60
CA GLU A 115 5.61 -5.54 -2.44
C GLU A 115 4.48 -6.07 -1.55
N MET A 116 3.28 -5.52 -1.71
CA MET A 116 2.09 -5.75 -0.88
C MET A 116 0.95 -6.45 -1.64
N PHE A 117 1.31 -7.47 -2.43
CA PHE A 117 0.36 -8.37 -3.09
C PHE A 117 0.58 -9.82 -2.64
N ARG A 118 -0.29 -10.75 -3.06
CA ARG A 118 -0.18 -12.18 -2.77
C ARG A 118 1.18 -12.68 -3.30
N ASP A 119 2.05 -13.11 -2.39
CA ASP A 119 3.46 -13.48 -2.63
C ASP A 119 4.47 -12.33 -2.77
N GLY A 120 4.09 -11.12 -2.37
CA GLY A 120 4.99 -9.97 -2.31
C GLY A 120 6.16 -10.17 -1.33
N ASN A 121 7.19 -9.34 -1.48
CA ASN A 121 8.46 -9.45 -0.79
C ASN A 121 8.92 -8.12 -0.19
N VAL A 122 9.98 -8.16 0.60
CA VAL A 122 10.70 -6.97 1.08
C VAL A 122 12.15 -7.11 0.62
N LEU A 123 12.65 -6.17 -0.16
CA LEU A 123 13.98 -6.24 -0.77
C LEU A 123 14.80 -5.02 -0.41
N LEU A 124 16.07 -5.23 -0.06
CA LEU A 124 17.05 -4.17 0.00
C LEU A 124 17.88 -4.15 -1.28
N LEU A 125 17.96 -3.00 -1.93
CA LEU A 125 18.71 -2.75 -3.16
C LEU A 125 19.89 -1.80 -2.91
N ASP A 126 20.90 -1.87 -3.78
CA ASP A 126 21.96 -0.87 -3.88
C ASP A 126 21.61 0.28 -4.84
N ALA A 127 22.56 1.17 -5.08
CA ALA A 127 22.37 2.38 -5.88
C ALA A 127 22.12 2.06 -7.36
N GLU A 128 22.58 0.91 -7.82
CA GLU A 128 22.43 0.40 -9.18
C GLU A 128 21.16 -0.44 -9.35
N GLY A 129 20.36 -0.59 -8.29
CA GLY A 129 19.13 -1.40 -8.30
C GLY A 129 19.39 -2.91 -8.20
N VAL A 130 20.60 -3.32 -7.84
CA VAL A 130 20.94 -4.73 -7.61
C VAL A 130 20.45 -5.14 -6.22
N ILE A 131 19.84 -6.31 -6.14
CA ILE A 131 19.31 -6.88 -4.90
C ILE A 131 20.48 -7.25 -3.98
N ILE A 132 20.62 -6.52 -2.88
CA ILE A 132 21.53 -6.87 -1.79
C ILE A 132 21.02 -8.12 -1.09
N GLN A 133 19.73 -8.13 -0.75
CA GLN A 133 19.06 -9.26 -0.13
C GLN A 133 17.54 -9.10 -0.19
N PRO A 134 16.78 -10.10 -0.68
CA PRO A 134 15.35 -10.19 -0.44
C PRO A 134 15.06 -10.86 0.92
N LEU A 135 13.92 -10.55 1.53
CA LEU A 135 13.44 -11.24 2.72
C LEU A 135 13.24 -12.73 2.46
N THR A 136 12.68 -13.07 1.28
CA THR A 136 12.54 -14.44 0.79
C THR A 136 13.11 -14.56 -0.61
N ASN A 137 13.94 -15.58 -0.89
CA ASN A 137 14.36 -15.85 -2.27
C ASN A 137 13.19 -16.44 -3.06
N VAL A 138 12.84 -15.85 -4.21
CA VAL A 138 11.71 -16.30 -5.03
C VAL A 138 12.10 -16.29 -6.50
N LYS A 139 11.73 -17.35 -7.22
CA LYS A 139 11.84 -17.40 -8.69
C LYS A 139 10.43 -17.40 -9.27
N TYR A 140 10.05 -16.32 -9.93
CA TYR A 140 8.82 -16.23 -10.71
C TYR A 140 9.09 -16.65 -12.15
N ALA A 141 8.02 -16.75 -12.95
CA ALA A 141 8.13 -17.08 -14.38
C ALA A 141 8.97 -16.05 -15.16
N LYS A 142 8.84 -14.76 -14.84
CA LYS A 142 9.47 -13.66 -15.59
C LYS A 142 10.62 -12.96 -14.87
N ARG A 143 10.83 -13.20 -13.57
CA ARG A 143 11.86 -12.50 -12.77
C ARG A 143 12.37 -13.35 -11.61
N ILE A 144 13.58 -13.07 -11.15
CA ILE A 144 14.22 -13.76 -10.03
C ILE A 144 14.53 -12.74 -8.93
N LEU A 145 14.03 -12.99 -7.72
CA LEU A 145 14.35 -12.21 -6.53
C LEU A 145 15.40 -12.96 -5.71
N LYS A 146 16.67 -12.67 -5.98
CA LYS A 146 17.82 -13.26 -5.29
C LYS A 146 18.95 -12.24 -5.18
N ARG A 147 19.79 -12.37 -4.15
CA ARG A 147 21.00 -11.58 -3.98
C ARG A 147 21.87 -11.58 -5.25
N GLY A 148 22.29 -10.39 -5.68
CA GLY A 148 23.15 -10.16 -6.83
C GLY A 148 22.42 -9.97 -8.16
N GLU A 149 21.11 -10.22 -8.21
CA GLU A 149 20.29 -9.97 -9.40
C GLU A 149 19.83 -8.50 -9.45
N ILE A 150 19.69 -7.92 -10.64
CA ILE A 150 19.03 -6.62 -10.81
C ILE A 150 17.55 -6.77 -10.48
N TYR A 151 17.01 -5.87 -9.66
CA TYR A 151 15.59 -5.90 -9.35
C TYR A 151 14.75 -5.42 -10.53
N GLU A 152 13.78 -6.25 -10.92
CA GLU A 152 12.76 -5.89 -11.90
C GLU A 152 11.39 -5.84 -11.24
N PHE A 153 10.67 -4.74 -11.45
CA PHE A 153 9.28 -4.62 -11.03
C PHE A 153 8.42 -5.69 -11.70
N PRO A 154 7.28 -6.09 -11.10
CA PRO A 154 6.28 -6.87 -11.80
C PRO A 154 5.83 -6.16 -13.09
N PRO A 155 5.21 -6.88 -14.04
CA PRO A 155 4.63 -6.26 -15.22
C PRO A 155 3.76 -5.07 -14.84
N ALA A 156 4.00 -3.92 -15.48
CA ALA A 156 3.29 -2.68 -15.18
C ALA A 156 1.77 -2.91 -15.29
N GLN A 157 1.06 -2.50 -14.24
CA GLN A 157 -0.38 -2.47 -14.24
C GLN A 157 -0.87 -1.12 -14.72
N ILE A 158 -2.13 -1.07 -15.14
CA ILE A 158 -2.79 0.16 -15.52
C ILE A 158 -2.84 1.13 -14.33
N ASP A 159 -2.50 2.38 -14.61
CA ASP A 159 -2.60 3.48 -13.64
C ASP A 159 -3.93 4.21 -13.84
N PRO A 160 -4.89 4.09 -12.90
CA PRO A 160 -6.20 4.73 -13.02
C PRO A 160 -6.14 6.25 -13.00
N ARG A 161 -5.02 6.88 -12.60
CA ARG A 161 -4.86 8.34 -12.60
C ARG A 161 -4.57 8.92 -13.98
N THR A 162 -4.05 8.10 -14.89
CA THR A 162 -3.65 8.51 -16.24
C THR A 162 -4.43 7.78 -17.32
N LEU A 163 -5.41 6.96 -16.93
CA LEU A 163 -6.17 6.10 -17.81
C LEU A 163 -7.02 6.92 -18.78
N LYS A 164 -6.89 6.64 -20.08
CA LYS A 164 -7.66 7.29 -21.15
C LYS A 164 -8.73 6.39 -21.74
N ILE A 165 -9.67 7.00 -22.46
CA ILE A 165 -10.77 6.29 -23.15
C ILE A 165 -10.20 5.22 -24.08
N ASP A 166 -9.18 5.56 -24.87
CA ASP A 166 -8.56 4.65 -25.85
C ASP A 166 -7.90 3.43 -25.20
N GLU A 167 -7.50 3.53 -23.93
CA GLU A 167 -6.90 2.44 -23.16
C GLU A 167 -7.96 1.62 -22.43
N LEU A 168 -9.03 2.25 -21.94
CA LEU A 168 -10.09 1.58 -21.18
C LEU A 168 -11.08 0.84 -22.08
N LYS A 169 -11.47 1.45 -23.21
CA LYS A 169 -12.44 0.90 -24.16
C LYS A 169 -12.12 -0.55 -24.57
N PRO A 170 -10.91 -0.90 -25.04
CA PRO A 170 -10.61 -2.30 -25.42
C PRO A 170 -10.74 -3.27 -24.23
N LEU A 171 -10.37 -2.86 -23.02
CA LEU A 171 -10.46 -3.71 -21.83
C LEU A 171 -11.90 -4.08 -21.49
N LEU A 172 -12.83 -3.14 -21.69
CA LEU A 172 -14.26 -3.30 -21.46
C LEU A 172 -14.91 -4.13 -22.58
N THR A 173 -14.65 -3.80 -23.84
CA THR A 173 -15.23 -4.48 -25.00
C THR A 173 -14.80 -5.95 -25.12
N GLU A 174 -13.56 -6.27 -24.72
CA GLU A 174 -13.04 -7.65 -24.73
C GLU A 174 -13.41 -8.45 -23.47
N SER A 175 -14.25 -7.91 -22.59
CA SER A 175 -14.61 -8.55 -21.32
C SER A 175 -15.94 -9.30 -21.42
N ASP A 176 -15.97 -10.48 -20.82
CA ASP A 176 -17.15 -11.33 -20.65
C ASP A 176 -17.76 -11.20 -19.24
N ALA A 177 -17.36 -10.19 -18.48
CA ALA A 177 -17.80 -9.93 -17.12
C ALA A 177 -18.53 -8.59 -16.98
N ASP A 178 -19.17 -8.40 -15.83
CA ASP A 178 -19.73 -7.10 -15.44
C ASP A 178 -18.64 -6.01 -15.31
N VAL A 179 -19.07 -4.75 -15.33
CA VAL A 179 -18.20 -3.58 -15.27
C VAL A 179 -17.32 -3.58 -14.03
N VAL A 180 -17.85 -3.96 -12.87
CA VAL A 180 -17.10 -3.97 -11.59
C VAL A 180 -15.97 -4.99 -11.63
N ARG A 181 -16.27 -6.23 -12.03
CA ARG A 181 -15.26 -7.30 -12.17
C ARG A 181 -14.24 -6.99 -13.25
N THR A 182 -14.66 -6.35 -14.33
CA THR A 182 -13.77 -5.97 -15.42
C THR A 182 -12.78 -4.89 -14.97
N LEU A 183 -13.27 -3.81 -14.34
CA LEU A 183 -12.41 -2.78 -13.76
C LEU A 183 -11.48 -3.37 -12.70
N ALA A 184 -11.96 -4.32 -11.90
CA ALA A 184 -11.15 -4.91 -10.84
C ALA A 184 -10.03 -5.83 -11.35
N SER A 185 -10.32 -6.63 -12.37
CA SER A 185 -9.36 -7.61 -12.91
C SER A 185 -8.43 -7.03 -13.98
N ARG A 186 -8.91 -6.06 -14.77
CA ARG A 186 -8.17 -5.52 -15.92
C ARG A 186 -7.63 -4.11 -15.71
N ALA A 187 -8.31 -3.28 -14.92
CA ALA A 187 -7.92 -1.87 -14.68
C ALA A 187 -7.28 -1.62 -13.30
N ASN A 188 -6.86 -2.68 -12.58
CA ASN A 188 -6.15 -2.58 -11.29
C ASN A 188 -6.92 -1.76 -10.23
N LEU A 189 -8.23 -1.93 -10.17
CA LEU A 189 -9.11 -1.23 -9.23
C LEU A 189 -9.61 -2.20 -8.15
N ALA A 190 -9.43 -1.92 -6.86
CA ALA A 190 -10.07 -2.80 -5.88
C ALA A 190 -11.60 -2.70 -6.00
N GLY A 191 -12.33 -3.80 -5.79
CA GLY A 191 -13.77 -3.90 -6.08
C GLY A 191 -14.61 -2.75 -5.52
N ALA A 192 -14.36 -2.34 -4.27
CA ALA A 192 -15.05 -1.20 -3.66
C ALA A 192 -14.86 0.13 -4.42
N TYR A 193 -13.68 0.38 -4.99
CA TYR A 193 -13.47 1.56 -5.83
C TYR A 193 -14.11 1.40 -7.21
N ALA A 194 -14.20 0.18 -7.75
CA ALA A 194 -14.91 -0.07 -9.00
C ALA A 194 -16.42 0.18 -8.85
N GLU A 195 -17.01 -0.29 -7.76
CA GLU A 195 -18.40 0.02 -7.39
C GLU A 195 -18.62 1.52 -7.23
N ALA A 196 -17.74 2.20 -6.48
CA ALA A 196 -17.81 3.65 -6.30
C ALA A 196 -17.71 4.44 -7.62
N VAL A 197 -16.89 3.97 -8.58
CA VAL A 197 -16.80 4.60 -9.90
C VAL A 197 -18.10 4.40 -10.68
N CYS A 198 -18.68 3.20 -10.65
CA CYS A 198 -19.95 2.92 -11.31
C CYS A 198 -21.07 3.81 -10.74
N GLU A 199 -21.09 3.99 -9.41
CA GLU A 199 -22.06 4.87 -8.74
C GLU A 199 -21.88 6.34 -9.15
N ILE A 200 -20.65 6.85 -9.20
CA ILE A 200 -20.37 8.22 -9.67
C ILE A 200 -20.79 8.40 -11.13
N ALA A 201 -20.63 7.36 -11.93
CA ALA A 201 -20.96 7.36 -13.35
C ALA A 201 -22.46 7.09 -13.62
N ASP A 202 -23.27 6.81 -12.60
CA ASP A 202 -24.68 6.40 -12.73
C ASP A 202 -24.86 5.13 -13.58
N ILE A 203 -23.96 4.15 -13.41
CA ILE A 203 -23.94 2.88 -14.15
C ILE A 203 -24.26 1.73 -13.18
N SER A 204 -25.18 0.85 -13.57
CA SER A 204 -25.47 -0.37 -12.82
C SER A 204 -24.24 -1.27 -12.70
N THR A 205 -23.94 -1.73 -11.48
CA THR A 205 -22.81 -2.63 -11.19
C THR A 205 -22.96 -4.02 -11.83
N GLU A 206 -24.18 -4.41 -12.19
CA GLU A 206 -24.49 -5.67 -12.87
C GLU A 206 -24.38 -5.56 -14.41
N ARG A 207 -24.14 -4.36 -14.94
CA ARG A 207 -24.04 -4.14 -16.38
C ARG A 207 -22.81 -4.82 -16.94
N MET A 208 -22.98 -5.50 -18.08
CA MET A 208 -21.86 -6.10 -18.82
C MET A 208 -20.92 -5.03 -19.32
N ALA A 209 -19.61 -5.24 -19.13
CA ALA A 209 -18.60 -4.28 -19.56
C ALA A 209 -18.59 -4.06 -21.08
N ALA A 210 -18.91 -5.10 -21.85
CA ALA A 210 -18.97 -5.01 -23.31
C ALA A 210 -20.15 -4.16 -23.84
N ASP A 211 -21.16 -3.90 -23.02
CA ASP A 211 -22.38 -3.17 -23.39
C ASP A 211 -22.33 -1.68 -23.02
N LEU A 212 -21.17 -1.17 -22.59
CA LEU A 212 -20.95 0.24 -22.28
C LEU A 212 -20.72 1.04 -23.57
N ASP A 213 -21.38 2.19 -23.69
CA ASP A 213 -21.15 3.13 -24.78
C ASP A 213 -20.01 4.13 -24.47
N ASP A 214 -19.65 4.95 -25.45
CA ASP A 214 -18.53 5.89 -25.31
C ASP A 214 -18.80 7.00 -24.27
N GLU A 215 -20.05 7.38 -24.04
CA GLU A 215 -20.43 8.38 -23.02
C GLU A 215 -20.26 7.79 -21.61
N GLU A 216 -20.66 6.54 -21.43
CA GLU A 216 -20.53 5.80 -20.17
C GLU A 216 -19.07 5.50 -19.84
N ILE A 217 -18.26 5.14 -20.84
CA ILE A 217 -16.81 4.96 -20.67
C ILE A 217 -16.15 6.28 -20.24
N ALA A 218 -16.56 7.41 -20.83
CA ALA A 218 -16.09 8.72 -20.43
C ALA A 218 -16.52 9.07 -18.98
N ALA A 219 -17.75 8.69 -18.58
CA ALA A 219 -18.25 8.87 -17.22
C ALA A 219 -17.44 8.06 -16.20
N ILE A 220 -17.07 6.81 -16.52
CA ILE A 220 -16.19 5.96 -15.69
C ILE A 220 -14.84 6.65 -15.47
N ILE A 221 -14.22 7.19 -16.53
CA ILE A 221 -12.93 7.89 -16.42
C ILE A 221 -13.05 9.16 -15.56
N SER A 222 -14.13 9.93 -15.75
CA SER A 222 -14.41 11.09 -14.90
C SER A 222 -14.56 10.68 -13.43
N GLY A 223 -15.27 9.57 -13.16
CA GLY A 223 -15.40 9.00 -11.82
C GLY A 223 -14.06 8.58 -11.21
N LEU A 224 -13.19 7.94 -11.99
CA LEU A 224 -11.83 7.58 -11.57
C LEU A 224 -11.02 8.82 -11.18
N HIS A 225 -11.01 9.85 -12.03
CA HIS A 225 -10.31 11.10 -11.74
C HIS A 225 -10.83 11.77 -10.47
N SER A 226 -12.15 11.78 -10.26
CA SER A 226 -12.77 12.29 -9.02
C SER A 226 -12.29 11.54 -7.77
N LEU A 227 -12.20 10.21 -7.81
CA LEU A 227 -11.64 9.42 -6.69
C LEU A 227 -10.16 9.73 -6.44
N THR A 228 -9.36 9.88 -7.51
CA THR A 228 -7.93 10.20 -7.38
C THR A 228 -7.71 11.61 -6.82
N GLU A 229 -8.55 12.57 -7.18
CA GLU A 229 -8.50 13.91 -6.62
C GLU A 229 -8.85 13.92 -5.12
N LYS A 230 -9.85 13.13 -4.70
CA LYS A 230 -10.17 12.93 -3.28
C LYS A 230 -9.00 12.31 -2.52
N LEU A 231 -8.30 11.35 -3.13
CA LEU A 231 -7.10 10.76 -2.56
C LEU A 231 -6.03 11.82 -2.32
N ASP A 232 -5.71 12.62 -3.33
CA ASP A 232 -4.64 13.60 -3.29
C ASP A 232 -4.91 14.75 -2.30
N ARG A 233 -6.17 15.18 -2.18
CA ARG A 233 -6.57 16.25 -1.25
C ARG A 233 -6.73 15.79 0.20
N GLY A 234 -7.03 14.51 0.42
CA GLY A 234 -7.28 13.98 1.76
C GLY A 234 -6.01 13.78 2.59
N THR A 235 -6.18 13.54 3.89
CA THR A 235 -5.12 13.13 4.82
C THR A 235 -5.64 12.05 5.76
N GLY A 236 -4.78 11.11 6.16
CA GLY A 236 -5.16 10.02 7.05
C GLY A 236 -6.05 8.97 6.39
N GLY A 237 -6.77 8.21 7.22
CA GLY A 237 -7.72 7.19 6.78
C GLY A 237 -8.98 7.18 7.62
N LEU A 238 -10.03 6.58 7.07
CA LEU A 238 -11.32 6.39 7.69
C LEU A 238 -11.50 4.91 8.07
N VAL A 239 -12.09 4.69 9.24
CA VAL A 239 -12.59 3.38 9.66
C VAL A 239 -14.10 3.50 9.84
N ILE A 240 -14.86 2.80 9.00
CA ILE A 240 -16.32 2.77 9.08
C ILE A 240 -16.70 1.61 10.00
N LEU A 241 -17.38 1.94 11.11
CA LEU A 241 -17.81 0.99 12.12
C LEU A 241 -19.30 0.67 11.97
N ALA A 242 -19.69 -0.56 12.32
CA ALA A 242 -21.09 -0.91 12.47
C ALA A 242 -21.77 -0.05 13.55
N PRO A 243 -23.09 0.23 13.45
CA PRO A 243 -23.81 0.99 14.48
C PRO A 243 -23.67 0.40 15.90
N ALA A 244 -23.51 -0.93 16.00
CA ALA A 244 -23.26 -1.64 17.25
C ALA A 244 -21.97 -1.21 17.98
N ALA A 245 -20.99 -0.62 17.27
CA ALA A 245 -19.74 -0.16 17.86
C ALA A 245 -19.89 1.05 18.78
N LYS A 246 -21.03 1.77 18.74
CA LYS A 246 -21.17 3.07 19.41
C LYS A 246 -21.01 2.99 20.94
N ALA A 247 -21.57 1.97 21.57
CA ALA A 247 -21.42 1.75 23.01
C ALA A 247 -19.99 1.30 23.37
N PRO A 248 -19.44 0.22 22.80
CA PRO A 248 -18.10 -0.25 23.18
C PRO A 248 -16.99 0.74 22.81
N LEU A 249 -17.15 1.55 21.76
CA LEU A 249 -16.20 2.64 21.45
C LEU A 249 -16.15 3.71 22.55
N ARG A 250 -17.31 4.04 23.15
CA ARG A 250 -17.38 4.99 24.27
C ARG A 250 -16.75 4.39 25.53
N GLU A 251 -16.97 3.11 25.78
CA GLU A 251 -16.40 2.39 26.92
C GLU A 251 -14.88 2.21 26.80
N ALA A 252 -14.38 2.00 25.58
CA ALA A 252 -12.95 1.86 25.31
C ALA A 252 -12.17 3.16 25.62
N GLY A 253 -12.77 4.33 25.44
CA GLY A 253 -12.13 5.63 25.67
C GLY A 253 -10.80 5.73 24.90
N ASP A 254 -9.74 6.10 25.62
CA ASP A 254 -8.37 6.20 25.05
C ASP A 254 -7.54 4.91 25.22
N ASN A 255 -8.12 3.81 25.74
CA ASN A 255 -7.39 2.57 25.93
C ASN A 255 -7.10 1.90 24.56
N PRO A 256 -5.82 1.79 24.14
CA PRO A 256 -5.49 1.32 22.81
C PRO A 256 -5.89 -0.15 22.55
N LEU A 257 -5.85 -1.00 23.58
CA LEU A 257 -6.21 -2.41 23.47
C LEU A 257 -7.72 -2.60 23.39
N ALA A 258 -8.49 -1.81 24.14
CA ALA A 258 -9.95 -1.83 24.05
C ALA A 258 -10.41 -1.31 22.69
N LEU A 259 -9.82 -0.22 22.19
CA LEU A 259 -10.10 0.31 20.85
C LEU A 259 -9.78 -0.72 19.76
N ASP A 260 -8.67 -1.45 19.86
CA ASP A 260 -8.33 -2.52 18.93
C ASP A 260 -9.42 -3.60 18.87
N ALA A 261 -9.94 -4.03 20.03
CA ALA A 261 -11.02 -5.01 20.08
C ALA A 261 -12.29 -4.51 19.39
N VAL A 262 -12.67 -3.25 19.62
CA VAL A 262 -13.81 -2.60 18.94
C VAL A 262 -13.60 -2.57 17.43
N PHE A 263 -12.41 -2.19 16.97
CA PHE A 263 -12.09 -2.13 15.54
C PHE A 263 -11.97 -3.51 14.90
N GLU A 264 -11.54 -4.52 15.65
CA GLU A 264 -11.48 -5.89 15.17
C GLU A 264 -12.87 -6.51 15.01
N GLU A 265 -13.77 -6.22 15.95
CA GLU A 265 -15.13 -6.78 15.95
C GLU A 265 -16.09 -6.01 15.03
N HIS A 266 -15.98 -4.68 14.95
CA HIS A 266 -17.02 -3.86 14.34
C HIS A 266 -16.60 -3.05 13.12
N ALA A 267 -15.32 -3.07 12.71
CA ALA A 267 -14.92 -2.39 11.47
C ALA A 267 -15.50 -3.11 10.25
N ARG A 268 -16.25 -2.36 9.45
CA ARG A 268 -16.79 -2.80 8.16
C ARG A 268 -15.82 -2.47 7.04
N GLU A 269 -15.33 -1.24 7.02
CA GLU A 269 -14.47 -0.75 5.96
C GLU A 269 -13.33 0.11 6.51
N VAL A 270 -12.20 0.06 5.81
CA VAL A 270 -11.03 0.91 6.07
C VAL A 270 -10.53 1.45 4.75
N LEU A 271 -10.62 2.76 4.58
CA LEU A 271 -10.45 3.46 3.32
C LEU A 271 -9.67 4.78 3.52
N PRO A 272 -8.93 5.26 2.52
CA PRO A 272 -8.20 6.52 2.60
C PRO A 272 -9.11 7.76 2.51
N PHE A 273 -10.37 7.60 2.10
CA PHE A 273 -11.41 8.61 2.05
C PHE A 273 -12.79 7.92 1.92
N ALA A 274 -13.87 8.67 2.13
CA ALA A 274 -15.23 8.14 2.03
C ALA A 274 -15.60 7.90 0.56
N LEU A 275 -16.04 6.69 0.27
CA LEU A 275 -16.65 6.36 -1.01
C LEU A 275 -18.10 6.88 -1.04
N PRO A 276 -18.64 7.16 -2.24
CA PRO A 276 -20.08 7.37 -2.44
C PRO A 276 -20.88 6.14 -1.96
N ALA A 277 -22.17 6.34 -1.68
CA ALA A 277 -23.00 5.45 -0.88
C ALA A 277 -24.40 5.31 -1.48
#